data_AF-A0A7S1WDK9-F1
#
_entry.id   AF-A0A7S1WDK9-F1
#
_cell.length_a   1.000
_cell.length_b   1.000
_cell.length_c   1.000
_cell.angle_alpha   90.00
_cell.angle_beta   90.00
_cell.angle_gamma   90.00
#
_symmetry.space_group_name_H-M   'P 1'
#
loop_
_entity.id
_entity.type
_entity.pdbx_description
1 polymer ?
#
loop_
_entity_poly.entity_id
_entity_poly.type
_entity_poly.pdbx_seq_one_letter_code
_entity_poly.pdbx_strand_id
1 'polypeptide(L)'
;NAFQRLLMHTVIAQEFPQVYSHSARRGTERFLCVYKSQAEVYDEQLSSLEQEMQAIDLEVGARSILDEITRGHKPLVGHNCFYDFLHLYQTFYGDLPDSIQEFKSAWLQLFPQTLDTKYLAEAHELLVGLQPPATLKGLCDFMVQNAASTQGSPGGPNPITVEVNSLAGMDYRLPAAGRAVALGSDGLPAPPGQVAEPPEEGTDASHEAGYDALMTSLVLVQQLSHILGKKRLPWSQMDFGPPRKRSSDDVTRCLAETLPLSMNRIRLVRAQPNVVNLSGRDEADMSRHFLMSGYPPSWKKWDLMKVWSPLWVGLSYIDDSSCWVIARNEADAANIQKIFRMIEDPQFGLCSYDEYKAKQASAIAS
;
A
#
# COMPACT_ATOMS: atom_id res chain seq x y z
N ASN A 1 -36.33 -16.88 36.94
CA ASN A 1 -37.50 -17.48 36.26
C ASN A 1 -38.17 -16.42 35.39
N ALA A 2 -38.37 -16.66 34.08
CA ALA A 2 -38.95 -15.66 33.16
C ALA A 2 -40.44 -15.39 33.43
N PHE A 3 -41.19 -16.44 33.80
CA PHE A 3 -42.63 -16.33 34.07
C PHE A 3 -42.91 -15.47 35.30
N GLN A 4 -42.11 -15.62 36.36
CA GLN A 4 -42.22 -14.79 37.56
C GLN A 4 -41.94 -13.30 37.28
N ARG A 5 -40.99 -12.96 36.41
CA ARG A 5 -40.73 -11.57 36.02
C ARG A 5 -41.87 -10.97 35.19
N LEU A 6 -42.42 -11.73 34.24
CA LEU A 6 -43.58 -11.29 33.47
C LEU A 6 -44.79 -11.03 34.37
N LEU A 7 -45.03 -11.92 35.33
CA LEU A 7 -46.07 -11.74 36.34
C LEU A 7 -45.83 -10.47 37.15
N MET A 8 -44.60 -10.25 37.63
CA MET A 8 -44.26 -9.05 38.40
C MET A 8 -44.45 -7.75 37.60
N HIS A 9 -44.01 -7.70 36.33
CA HIS A 9 -44.26 -6.55 35.45
C HIS A 9 -45.77 -6.26 35.32
N THR A 10 -46.58 -7.31 35.18
CA THR A 10 -48.04 -7.19 35.07
C THR A 10 -48.67 -6.67 36.36
N VAL A 11 -48.28 -7.24 37.51
CA VAL A 11 -48.77 -6.81 38.84
C VAL A 11 -48.38 -5.37 39.14
N ILE A 12 -47.13 -4.97 38.84
CA ILE A 12 -46.66 -3.60 39.06
C ILE A 12 -47.47 -2.61 38.21
N ALA A 13 -47.71 -2.92 36.95
CA ALA A 13 -48.49 -2.05 36.06
C ALA A 13 -49.96 -1.92 36.46
N GLN A 14 -50.56 -2.97 37.05
CA GLN A 14 -51.96 -2.97 37.48
C GLN A 14 -52.17 -2.33 38.86
N GLU A 15 -51.36 -2.71 39.85
CA GLU A 15 -51.54 -2.29 41.25
C GLU A 15 -50.86 -0.96 41.56
N PHE A 16 -49.84 -0.57 40.78
CA PHE A 16 -49.06 0.65 40.99
C PHE A 16 -48.86 1.47 39.70
N PRO A 17 -49.92 2.12 39.16
CA PRO A 17 -49.85 2.83 37.88
C PRO A 17 -48.84 3.99 37.84
N GLN A 18 -48.46 4.53 39.00
CA GLN A 18 -47.50 5.63 39.14
C GLN A 18 -46.02 5.19 39.13
N VAL A 19 -45.73 3.88 39.12
CA VAL A 19 -44.35 3.38 39.04
C VAL A 19 -44.15 2.57 37.78
N TYR A 20 -42.90 2.48 37.34
CA TYR A 20 -42.51 1.84 36.09
C TYR A 20 -41.54 0.71 36.38
N SER A 21 -41.55 -0.34 35.55
CA SER A 21 -40.66 -1.48 35.74
C SER A 21 -39.88 -1.82 34.48
N HIS A 22 -38.60 -2.14 34.63
CA HIS A 22 -37.70 -2.52 33.56
C HIS A 22 -36.89 -3.75 33.96
N SER A 23 -36.60 -4.63 33.00
CA SER A 23 -35.77 -5.81 33.24
C SER A 23 -34.33 -5.49 32.83
N ALA A 24 -33.42 -5.38 33.81
CA ALA A 24 -32.00 -5.14 33.57
C ALA A 24 -31.18 -6.43 33.75
N ARG A 25 -30.00 -6.49 33.13
CA ARG A 25 -29.06 -7.61 33.27
C ARG A 25 -27.79 -7.13 33.96
N ARG A 26 -27.33 -7.87 34.97
CA ARG A 26 -26.04 -7.63 35.63
C ARG A 26 -25.25 -8.93 35.63
N GLY A 27 -24.27 -9.03 34.73
CA GLY A 27 -23.56 -10.29 34.45
C GLY A 27 -24.47 -11.35 33.83
N THR A 28 -24.55 -12.53 34.45
CA THR A 28 -25.42 -13.63 34.01
C THR A 28 -26.85 -13.55 34.56
N GLU A 29 -27.06 -12.71 35.58
CA GLU A 29 -28.35 -12.61 36.29
C GLU A 29 -29.22 -11.48 35.72
N ARG A 30 -30.54 -11.68 35.79
CA ARG A 30 -31.55 -10.72 35.31
C ARG A 30 -32.39 -10.24 36.48
N PHE A 31 -32.45 -8.92 36.65
CA PHE A 31 -33.13 -8.23 37.73
C PHE A 31 -34.37 -7.50 37.22
N LEU A 32 -35.34 -7.30 38.11
CA LEU A 32 -36.48 -6.44 37.89
C LEU A 32 -36.22 -5.13 38.64
N CYS A 33 -36.09 -4.03 37.90
CA CYS A 33 -35.88 -2.70 38.43
C CYS A 33 -37.22 -1.95 38.43
N VAL A 34 -37.46 -1.14 39.46
CA VAL A 34 -38.70 -0.35 39.62
C VAL A 34 -38.32 1.12 39.80
N TYR A 35 -38.98 1.99 39.06
CA TYR A 35 -38.67 3.42 38.91
C TYR A 35 -39.88 4.27 39.25
N LYS A 36 -39.64 5.50 39.72
CA LYS A 36 -40.71 6.42 40.15
C LYS A 36 -41.30 7.22 39.00
N SER A 37 -40.62 7.26 37.86
CA SER A 37 -41.08 7.96 36.68
C SER A 37 -40.65 7.25 35.40
N GLN A 38 -41.33 7.55 34.30
CA GLN A 38 -40.95 7.05 32.99
C GLN A 38 -39.63 7.64 32.51
N ALA A 39 -39.32 8.89 32.90
CA ALA A 39 -38.06 9.55 32.57
C ALA A 39 -36.85 8.79 33.15
N GLU A 40 -36.93 8.35 34.41
CA GLU A 40 -35.88 7.53 35.02
C GLU A 40 -35.65 6.21 34.26
N VAL A 41 -36.70 5.59 33.71
CA VAL A 41 -36.57 4.39 32.87
C VAL A 41 -35.85 4.70 31.57
N TYR A 42 -36.19 5.82 30.91
CA TYR A 42 -35.54 6.25 29.69
C TYR A 42 -34.06 6.58 29.90
N ASP A 43 -33.73 7.27 30.99
CA ASP A 43 -32.34 7.61 31.34
C ASP A 43 -31.49 6.35 31.57
N GLU A 44 -32.04 5.34 32.26
CA GLU A 44 -31.36 4.05 32.44
C GLU A 44 -31.14 3.33 31.10
N GLN A 45 -32.16 3.30 30.23
CA GLN A 45 -32.06 2.68 28.91
C GLN A 45 -31.01 3.36 28.02
N LEU A 46 -30.97 4.70 28.05
CA LEU A 46 -29.95 5.48 27.37
C LEU A 46 -28.56 5.14 27.90
N SER A 47 -28.38 5.12 29.23
CA SER A 47 -27.08 4.78 29.82
C SER A 47 -26.63 3.35 29.48
N SER A 48 -27.56 2.38 29.49
CA SER A 48 -27.27 1.00 29.06
C SER A 48 -26.83 0.94 27.60
N LEU A 49 -27.52 1.67 26.71
CA LEU A 49 -27.19 1.71 25.30
C LEU A 49 -25.84 2.39 25.05
N GLU A 50 -25.54 3.47 25.76
CA GLU A 50 -24.24 4.16 25.70
C GLU A 50 -23.09 3.25 26.16
N GLN A 51 -23.29 2.46 27.23
CA GLN A 51 -22.31 1.49 27.70
C GLN A 51 -22.09 0.35 26.69
N GLU A 52 -23.18 -0.16 26.09
CA GLU A 52 -23.10 -1.16 25.02
C GLU A 52 -22.35 -0.61 23.80
N MET A 53 -22.61 0.63 23.41
CA MET A 53 -21.92 1.30 22.31
C MET A 53 -20.42 1.49 22.60
N GLN A 54 -20.07 1.93 23.82
CA GLN A 54 -18.67 2.04 24.24
C GLN A 54 -17.96 0.69 24.28
N ALA A 55 -18.65 -0.38 24.70
CA ALA A 55 -18.08 -1.73 24.68
C ALA A 55 -17.80 -2.19 23.24
N ILE A 56 -18.72 -1.92 22.31
CA ILE A 56 -18.52 -2.19 20.88
C ILE A 56 -17.33 -1.39 20.33
N ASP A 57 -17.23 -0.09 20.66
CA ASP A 57 -16.12 0.75 20.21
C ASP A 57 -14.75 0.25 20.71
N LEU A 58 -14.70 -0.30 21.93
CA LEU A 58 -13.50 -0.94 22.47
C LEU A 58 -13.16 -2.25 21.74
N GLU A 59 -14.15 -3.00 21.27
CA GLU A 59 -13.96 -4.23 20.50
C GLU A 59 -13.43 -3.99 19.08
N VAL A 60 -13.67 -2.81 18.49
CA VAL A 60 -13.10 -2.42 17.18
C VAL A 60 -11.57 -2.48 17.20
N GLY A 61 -10.95 -2.04 18.30
CA GLY A 61 -9.51 -2.16 18.53
C GLY A 61 -8.64 -1.53 17.42
N ALA A 62 -7.66 -2.28 16.91
CA ALA A 62 -6.68 -1.81 15.93
C ALA A 62 -7.28 -1.34 14.59
N ARG A 63 -8.51 -1.77 14.29
CA ARG A 63 -9.23 -1.34 13.09
C ARG A 63 -9.41 0.18 13.03
N SER A 64 -9.60 0.82 14.17
CA SER A 64 -9.74 2.28 14.28
C SER A 64 -8.57 3.05 13.64
N ILE A 65 -7.35 2.50 13.73
CA ILE A 65 -6.14 3.08 13.11
C ILE A 65 -6.24 3.02 11.58
N LEU A 66 -6.72 1.89 11.04
CA LEU A 66 -6.91 1.71 9.60
C LEU A 66 -8.03 2.61 9.06
N ASP A 67 -9.10 2.81 9.83
CA ASP A 67 -10.17 3.74 9.49
C ASP A 67 -9.69 5.20 9.48
N GLU A 68 -8.79 5.58 10.38
CA GLU A 68 -8.16 6.90 10.37
C GLU A 68 -7.29 7.10 9.11
N ILE A 69 -6.48 6.09 8.75
CA ILE A 69 -5.68 6.11 7.51
C ILE A 69 -6.58 6.26 6.28
N THR A 70 -7.67 5.49 6.25
CA THR A 70 -8.70 5.51 5.20
C THR A 70 -9.34 6.91 5.08
N ARG A 71 -9.80 7.47 6.21
CA ARG A 71 -10.42 8.81 6.25
C ARG A 71 -9.45 9.91 5.80
N GLY A 72 -8.18 9.79 6.19
CA GLY A 72 -7.11 10.70 5.79
C GLY A 72 -6.68 10.56 4.33
N HIS A 73 -7.16 9.55 3.59
CA HIS A 73 -6.77 9.22 2.21
C HIS A 73 -5.26 9.12 2.03
N LYS A 74 -4.55 8.68 3.08
CA LYS A 74 -3.09 8.58 3.08
C LYS A 74 -2.65 7.38 2.25
N PRO A 75 -1.52 7.49 1.53
CA PRO A 75 -1.03 6.38 0.73
C PRO A 75 -0.57 5.24 1.64
N LEU A 76 -1.07 4.03 1.39
CA LEU A 76 -0.63 2.82 2.07
C LEU A 76 0.54 2.21 1.30
N VAL A 77 1.66 1.97 1.98
CA VAL A 77 2.91 1.56 1.35
C VAL A 77 3.33 0.22 1.93
N GLY A 78 3.71 -0.71 1.06
CA GLY A 78 4.29 -1.99 1.45
C GLY A 78 5.47 -2.38 0.56
N HIS A 79 6.04 -3.55 0.82
CA HIS A 79 7.08 -4.16 0.00
C HIS A 79 6.64 -5.57 -0.36
N ASN A 80 6.34 -5.83 -1.65
CA ASN A 80 5.79 -7.12 -2.07
C ASN A 80 4.51 -7.49 -1.30
N CYS A 81 3.60 -6.52 -1.15
CA CYS A 81 2.58 -6.50 -0.10
C CYS A 81 1.21 -7.06 -0.51
N PHE A 82 1.13 -7.85 -1.58
CA PHE A 82 -0.15 -8.38 -2.05
C PHE A 82 -0.86 -9.24 -0.99
N TYR A 83 -0.12 -10.15 -0.34
CA TYR A 83 -0.68 -10.99 0.71
C TYR A 83 -1.00 -10.20 1.99
N ASP A 84 -0.20 -9.19 2.32
CA ASP A 84 -0.49 -8.30 3.46
C ASP A 84 -1.83 -7.62 3.26
N PHE A 85 -2.13 -7.18 2.03
CA PHE A 85 -3.40 -6.53 1.70
C PHE A 85 -4.58 -7.50 1.81
N LEU A 86 -4.43 -8.75 1.34
CA LEU A 86 -5.47 -9.77 1.49
C LEU A 86 -5.75 -10.07 2.97
N HIS A 87 -4.71 -10.26 3.78
CA HIS A 87 -4.87 -10.54 5.21
C HIS A 87 -5.42 -9.35 5.98
N LEU A 88 -4.99 -8.13 5.65
CA LEU A 88 -5.53 -6.91 6.25
C LEU A 88 -7.03 -6.79 5.95
N TYR A 89 -7.45 -7.00 4.71
CA TYR A 89 -8.86 -7.00 4.35
C TYR A 89 -9.63 -8.09 5.13
N GLN A 90 -9.15 -9.32 5.07
CA GLN A 90 -9.80 -10.47 5.71
C GLN A 90 -9.96 -10.32 7.22
N THR A 91 -8.93 -9.78 7.88
CA THR A 91 -8.90 -9.65 9.34
C THR A 91 -9.79 -8.51 9.82
N PHE A 92 -9.79 -7.38 9.10
CA PHE A 92 -10.34 -6.14 9.61
C PHE A 92 -11.65 -5.71 8.95
N TYR A 93 -11.93 -6.13 7.71
CA TYR A 93 -13.05 -5.63 6.89
C TYR A 93 -14.11 -6.70 6.63
N GLY A 94 -13.71 -7.94 6.37
CA GLY A 94 -14.62 -9.06 6.11
C GLY A 94 -13.99 -10.10 5.18
N ASP A 95 -14.74 -11.14 4.84
CA ASP A 95 -14.26 -12.22 3.97
C ASP A 95 -13.79 -11.70 2.60
N LEU A 96 -12.76 -12.33 2.04
CA LEU A 96 -12.26 -12.00 0.71
C LEU A 96 -13.37 -12.26 -0.33
N PRO A 97 -13.62 -11.32 -1.25
CA PRO A 97 -14.61 -11.51 -2.31
C PRO A 97 -14.27 -12.69 -3.23
N ASP A 98 -15.30 -13.23 -3.89
CA ASP A 98 -15.18 -14.40 -4.77
C ASP A 98 -14.38 -14.12 -6.06
N SER A 99 -14.24 -12.84 -6.42
CA SER A 99 -13.48 -12.41 -7.60
C SER A 99 -12.44 -11.33 -7.29
N ILE A 100 -11.34 -11.36 -8.05
CA ILE A 100 -10.30 -10.32 -7.97
C ILE A 100 -10.86 -8.92 -8.29
N GLN A 101 -11.86 -8.83 -9.18
CA GLN A 101 -12.46 -7.55 -9.57
C GLN A 101 -13.28 -6.92 -8.44
N GLU A 102 -14.00 -7.74 -7.66
CA GLU A 102 -14.70 -7.29 -6.46
C GLU A 102 -13.71 -6.90 -5.36
N PHE A 103 -12.66 -7.71 -5.14
CA PHE A 103 -11.60 -7.38 -4.19
C PHE A 103 -10.96 -6.02 -4.52
N LYS A 104 -10.61 -5.76 -5.78
CA LYS A 104 -10.07 -4.47 -6.20
C LYS A 104 -11.01 -3.31 -5.90
N SER A 105 -12.28 -3.49 -6.21
CA SER A 105 -13.29 -2.44 -6.02
C SER A 105 -13.47 -2.13 -4.53
N ALA A 106 -13.57 -3.16 -3.69
CA ALA A 106 -13.65 -3.02 -2.24
C ALA A 106 -12.37 -2.41 -1.66
N TRP A 107 -11.20 -2.89 -2.10
CA TRP A 107 -9.91 -2.39 -1.65
C TRP A 107 -9.70 -0.90 -1.96
N LEU A 108 -10.00 -0.46 -3.19
CA LEU A 108 -9.86 0.95 -3.56
C LEU A 108 -10.81 1.90 -2.85
N GLN A 109 -11.98 1.41 -2.41
CA GLN A 109 -12.90 2.22 -1.60
C GLN A 109 -12.31 2.53 -0.23
N LEU A 110 -11.44 1.66 0.28
CA LEU A 110 -10.81 1.76 1.59
C LEU A 110 -9.43 2.44 1.49
N PHE A 111 -8.62 2.01 0.53
CA PHE A 111 -7.26 2.49 0.31
C PHE A 111 -7.12 2.96 -1.15
N PRO A 112 -7.52 4.22 -1.45
CA PRO A 112 -7.49 4.75 -2.81
C PRO A 112 -6.08 4.86 -3.41
N GLN A 113 -5.07 4.93 -2.54
CA GLN A 113 -3.67 5.12 -2.89
C GLN A 113 -2.83 4.04 -2.21
N THR A 114 -2.30 3.11 -3.00
CA THR A 114 -1.40 2.08 -2.53
C THR A 114 -0.11 2.05 -3.35
N LEU A 115 1.00 1.70 -2.70
CA LEU A 115 2.32 1.60 -3.32
C LEU A 115 3.06 0.36 -2.84
N ASP A 116 3.68 -0.34 -3.79
CA ASP A 116 4.59 -1.43 -3.53
C ASP A 116 6.02 -0.98 -3.89
N THR A 117 6.88 -0.84 -2.87
CA THR A 117 8.27 -0.39 -3.04
C THR A 117 9.11 -1.34 -3.87
N LYS A 118 8.80 -2.65 -3.86
CA LYS A 118 9.47 -3.64 -4.71
C LYS A 118 9.09 -3.43 -6.17
N TYR A 119 7.80 -3.29 -6.44
CA TYR A 119 7.33 -2.98 -7.79
C TYR A 119 7.90 -1.64 -8.28
N LEU A 120 7.94 -0.62 -7.42
CA LEU A 120 8.53 0.68 -7.75
C LEU A 120 10.01 0.57 -8.14
N ALA A 121 10.79 -0.26 -7.44
CA ALA A 121 12.20 -0.52 -7.76
C ALA A 121 12.38 -1.20 -9.12
N GLU A 122 11.53 -2.20 -9.42
CA GLU A 122 11.65 -3.03 -10.63
C GLU A 122 11.06 -2.35 -11.87
N ALA A 123 10.04 -1.51 -11.73
CA ALA A 123 9.29 -0.95 -12.86
C ALA A 123 9.61 0.52 -13.17
N HIS A 124 10.01 1.33 -12.19
CA HIS A 124 10.18 2.77 -12.42
C HIS A 124 11.43 3.07 -13.25
N GLU A 125 11.28 3.86 -14.31
CA GLU A 125 12.32 4.08 -15.33
C GLU A 125 13.66 4.59 -14.76
N LEU A 126 13.60 5.43 -13.72
CA LEU A 126 14.76 6.00 -13.03
C LEU A 126 15.39 5.07 -11.98
N LEU A 127 14.69 4.03 -11.53
CA LEU A 127 15.16 3.12 -10.48
C LEU A 127 15.65 1.79 -11.04
N VAL A 128 14.94 1.23 -12.01
CA VAL A 128 15.27 -0.08 -12.60
C VAL A 128 16.68 -0.12 -13.21
N GLY A 129 17.17 1.02 -13.72
CA GLY A 129 18.52 1.13 -14.28
C GLY A 129 19.64 1.01 -13.23
N LEU A 130 19.32 1.20 -11.95
CA LEU A 130 20.24 1.02 -10.83
C LEU A 130 20.43 -0.46 -10.48
N GLN A 131 19.56 -1.34 -10.98
CA GLN A 131 19.52 -2.77 -10.68
C GLN A 131 19.59 -3.08 -9.19
N PRO A 132 18.68 -2.52 -8.37
CA PRO A 132 18.72 -2.73 -6.94
C PRO A 132 18.38 -4.18 -6.57
N PRO A 133 18.84 -4.68 -5.40
CA PRO A 133 18.45 -5.98 -4.89
C PRO A 133 16.93 -6.09 -4.66
N ALA A 134 16.38 -7.28 -4.81
CA ALA A 134 14.93 -7.53 -4.72
C ALA A 134 14.40 -7.80 -3.30
N THR A 135 15.29 -7.97 -2.31
CA THR A 135 14.92 -8.16 -0.90
C THR A 135 14.76 -6.79 -0.24
N LEU A 136 13.84 -6.66 0.74
CA LEU A 136 13.62 -5.39 1.44
C LEU A 136 14.91 -4.85 2.06
N LYS A 137 15.65 -5.70 2.79
CA LYS A 137 16.94 -5.35 3.39
C LYS A 137 17.97 -4.92 2.36
N GLY A 138 18.16 -5.71 1.30
CA GLY A 138 19.12 -5.40 0.25
C GLY A 138 18.78 -4.11 -0.49
N LEU A 139 17.48 -3.88 -0.75
CA LEU A 139 16.98 -2.65 -1.36
C LEU A 139 17.22 -1.44 -0.45
N CYS A 140 16.94 -1.56 0.85
CA CYS A 140 17.18 -0.50 1.82
C CYS A 140 18.66 -0.12 1.91
N ASP A 141 19.53 -1.11 2.10
CA ASP A 141 20.98 -0.91 2.17
C ASP A 141 21.50 -0.26 0.88
N PHE A 142 21.06 -0.75 -0.28
CA PHE A 142 21.42 -0.21 -1.59
C PHE A 142 20.99 1.24 -1.79
N MET A 143 19.72 1.57 -1.49
CA MET A 143 19.17 2.90 -1.74
C MET A 143 19.84 3.97 -0.87
N VAL A 144 20.16 3.65 0.39
CA VAL A 144 20.89 4.57 1.27
C VAL A 144 22.33 4.78 0.78
N GLN A 145 23.04 3.71 0.41
CA GLN A 145 24.40 3.82 -0.13
C GLN A 145 24.45 4.63 -1.43
N ASN A 146 23.48 4.40 -2.32
CA ASN A 146 23.36 5.15 -3.58
C ASN A 146 23.02 6.63 -3.34
N ALA A 147 22.19 6.94 -2.34
CA ALA A 147 21.93 8.32 -1.96
C ALA A 147 23.19 9.01 -1.44
N ALA A 148 23.99 8.33 -0.60
CA ALA A 148 25.25 8.85 -0.07
C ALA A 148 26.30 9.11 -1.16
N SER A 149 26.43 8.19 -2.14
CA SER A 149 27.42 8.33 -3.23
C SER A 149 27.06 9.40 -4.27
N THR A 150 25.78 9.78 -4.36
CA THR A 150 25.29 10.78 -5.32
C THR A 150 25.13 12.18 -4.74
N GLN A 151 25.46 12.38 -3.46
CA GLN A 151 25.44 13.69 -2.81
C GLN A 151 26.40 14.68 -3.51
N GLY A 152 25.94 15.91 -3.74
CA GLY A 152 26.75 16.97 -4.35
C GLY A 152 26.87 16.92 -5.88
N SER A 153 26.36 15.88 -6.55
CA SER A 153 26.30 15.85 -8.02
C SER A 153 25.17 16.76 -8.55
N PRO A 154 25.34 17.40 -9.73
CA PRO A 154 24.26 18.17 -10.36
C PRO A 154 23.02 17.29 -10.63
N GLY A 155 21.92 17.56 -9.93
CA GLY A 155 20.69 16.74 -10.00
C GLY A 155 20.76 15.43 -9.20
N GLY A 156 21.71 15.30 -8.26
CA GLY A 156 21.67 14.28 -7.21
C GLY A 156 20.52 14.54 -6.22
N PRO A 157 20.03 13.49 -5.52
CA PRO A 157 19.05 13.67 -4.46
C PRO A 157 19.62 14.53 -3.34
N ASN A 158 18.81 15.46 -2.80
CA ASN A 158 19.19 16.16 -1.56
C ASN A 158 19.36 15.12 -0.44
N PRO A 159 20.34 15.32 0.48
CA PRO A 159 20.51 14.44 1.62
C PRO A 159 19.21 14.44 2.43
N ILE A 160 18.63 13.25 2.58
CA ILE A 160 17.47 13.04 3.42
C ILE A 160 17.98 12.75 4.82
N THR A 161 17.43 13.47 5.78
CA THR A 161 17.63 13.21 7.19
C THR A 161 16.36 12.62 7.78
N VAL A 162 16.53 11.65 8.67
CA VAL A 162 15.43 10.97 9.36
C VAL A 162 15.55 11.24 10.85
N GLU A 163 14.47 11.75 11.43
CA GLU A 163 14.33 11.90 12.87
C GLU A 163 13.23 10.96 13.34
N VAL A 164 13.49 10.21 14.42
CA VAL A 164 12.51 9.28 14.97
C VAL A 164 11.98 9.83 16.29
N ASN A 165 10.72 10.24 16.27
CA ASN A 165 10.00 10.70 17.43
C ASN A 165 9.26 9.53 18.07
N SER A 166 9.76 9.07 19.22
CA SER A 166 9.17 7.92 19.93
C SER A 166 8.06 8.33 20.86
N LEU A 167 7.03 7.49 20.94
CA LEU A 167 6.03 7.59 22.00
C LEU A 167 6.64 7.17 23.33
N ALA A 168 6.17 7.76 24.43
CA ALA A 168 6.66 7.45 25.75
C ALA A 168 6.51 5.95 26.07
N GLY A 169 7.62 5.30 26.45
CA GLY A 169 7.65 3.88 26.79
C GLY A 169 7.74 2.92 25.59
N MET A 170 7.94 3.42 24.36
CA MET A 170 8.15 2.60 23.18
C MET A 170 9.62 2.66 22.76
N ASP A 171 10.29 1.51 22.77
CA ASP A 171 11.63 1.36 22.21
C ASP A 171 11.53 1.11 20.71
N TYR A 172 12.43 1.72 19.94
CA TYR A 172 12.55 1.50 18.50
C TYR A 172 13.99 1.19 18.12
N ARG A 173 14.14 0.52 16.98
CA ARG A 173 15.45 0.21 16.41
C ARG A 173 15.47 0.62 14.94
N LEU A 174 16.41 1.50 14.60
CA LEU A 174 16.64 1.86 13.22
C LEU A 174 17.48 0.77 12.52
N PRO A 175 17.11 0.38 11.29
CA PRO A 175 17.96 -0.45 10.45
C PRO A 175 19.35 0.15 10.27
N ALA A 176 20.36 -0.68 10.02
CA ALA A 176 21.74 -0.20 9.82
C ALA A 176 21.84 0.91 8.76
N ALA A 177 21.14 0.74 7.64
CA ALA A 177 20.99 1.78 6.62
C ALA A 177 20.27 3.04 7.14
N GLY A 178 19.23 2.89 7.96
CA GLY A 178 18.51 4.00 8.59
C GLY A 178 19.40 4.85 9.52
N ARG A 179 20.37 4.23 10.21
CA ARG A 179 21.31 4.95 11.07
C ARG A 179 22.23 5.90 10.29
N ALA A 180 22.61 5.54 9.07
CA ALA A 180 23.46 6.38 8.23
C ALA A 180 22.78 7.70 7.81
N VAL A 181 21.45 7.78 7.92
CA VAL A 181 20.65 8.96 7.58
C VAL A 181 19.92 9.55 8.79
N ALA A 182 20.17 9.04 9.99
CA ALA A 182 19.50 9.47 11.21
C ALA A 182 20.14 10.73 11.81
N LEU A 183 19.32 11.67 12.24
CA LEU A 183 19.75 12.80 13.08
C LEU A 183 19.55 12.46 14.56
N GLY A 184 20.47 12.96 15.39
CA GLY A 184 20.32 13.02 16.84
C GLY A 184 19.33 14.13 17.22
N SER A 185 19.00 14.18 18.52
CA SER A 185 18.03 15.15 19.09
C SER A 185 18.43 16.63 18.92
N ASP A 186 19.66 16.90 18.52
CA ASP A 186 20.25 18.21 18.27
C ASP A 186 20.26 18.60 16.78
N GLY A 187 19.70 17.75 15.90
CA GLY A 187 19.68 17.98 14.46
C GLY A 187 21.03 17.73 13.76
N LEU A 188 22.02 17.16 14.46
CA LEU A 188 23.28 16.68 13.90
C LEU A 188 23.21 15.18 13.58
N PRO A 189 24.09 14.62 12.74
CA PRO A 189 24.15 13.16 12.55
C PRO A 189 24.25 12.46 13.90
N ALA A 190 23.35 11.52 14.18
CA ALA A 190 23.25 10.94 15.51
C ALA A 190 24.58 10.33 15.95
N PRO A 191 25.17 10.72 17.09
CA PRO A 191 26.41 10.12 17.56
C PRO A 191 26.20 8.62 17.85
N PRO A 192 27.25 7.78 17.70
CA PRO A 192 27.19 6.37 18.09
C PRO A 192 26.72 6.27 19.55
N GLY A 193 25.59 5.59 19.79
CA GLY A 193 25.01 5.42 21.12
C GLY A 193 23.68 6.15 21.41
N GLN A 194 23.25 7.12 20.57
CA GLN A 194 21.88 7.69 20.64
C GLN A 194 20.88 6.97 19.72
N VAL A 195 21.39 6.19 18.78
CA VAL A 195 20.62 5.23 17.98
C VAL A 195 21.01 3.86 18.50
N ALA A 196 20.04 2.99 18.79
CA ALA A 196 20.27 1.65 19.34
C ALA A 196 21.49 0.98 18.66
N GLU A 197 22.51 0.66 19.46
CA GLU A 197 23.75 0.05 18.97
C GLU A 197 23.43 -1.23 18.18
N PRO A 198 24.26 -1.61 17.18
CA PRO A 198 24.13 -2.93 16.57
C PRO A 198 24.17 -3.98 17.69
N PRO A 199 23.38 -5.05 17.58
CA PRO A 199 23.50 -6.11 18.54
C PRO A 199 24.93 -6.69 18.48
N GLU A 200 25.34 -7.36 19.56
CA GLU A 200 26.30 -8.45 19.43
C GLU A 200 25.86 -9.32 18.24
N GLU A 201 26.80 -9.69 17.37
CA GLU A 201 26.55 -10.48 16.15
C GLU A 201 25.51 -11.60 16.42
N GLY A 202 24.26 -11.43 15.98
CA GLY A 202 23.24 -12.47 16.16
C GLY A 202 21.75 -12.09 16.29
N THR A 203 21.36 -10.84 16.54
CA THR A 203 19.91 -10.48 16.60
C THR A 203 19.46 -9.59 15.44
N ASP A 204 19.34 -10.19 14.26
CA ASP A 204 18.67 -9.55 13.14
C ASP A 204 17.16 -9.45 13.43
N ALA A 205 16.65 -8.22 13.63
CA ALA A 205 15.22 -7.96 13.82
C ALA A 205 14.44 -7.91 12.49
N SER A 206 15.13 -8.16 11.36
CA SER A 206 14.45 -8.51 10.11
C SER A 206 13.41 -9.59 10.41
N HIS A 207 12.19 -9.42 9.90
CA HIS A 207 10.99 -10.24 10.20
C HIS A 207 10.06 -9.74 11.32
N GLU A 208 10.41 -8.69 12.07
CA GLU A 208 9.42 -7.99 12.90
C GLU A 208 8.61 -7.00 12.05
N ALA A 209 7.28 -7.08 12.08
CA ALA A 209 6.40 -6.27 11.21
C ALA A 209 6.63 -4.76 11.34
N GLY A 210 6.82 -4.25 12.56
CA GLY A 210 7.11 -2.83 12.80
C GLY A 210 8.47 -2.39 12.25
N TYR A 211 9.48 -3.24 12.37
CA TYR A 211 10.82 -2.99 11.85
C TYR A 211 10.85 -3.02 10.31
N ASP A 212 10.19 -4.00 9.70
CA ASP A 212 10.08 -4.10 8.23
C ASP A 212 9.23 -2.95 7.65
N ALA A 213 8.21 -2.47 8.37
CA ALA A 213 7.45 -1.28 7.99
C ALA A 213 8.31 0.00 8.04
N LEU A 214 9.15 0.15 9.07
CA LEU A 214 10.11 1.25 9.15
C LEU A 214 11.16 1.18 8.03
N MET A 215 11.65 -0.02 7.70
CA MET A 215 12.57 -0.21 6.59
C MET A 215 11.92 0.11 5.23
N THR A 216 10.66 -0.29 5.06
CA THR A 216 9.85 0.02 3.87
C THR A 216 9.66 1.53 3.70
N SER A 217 9.42 2.26 4.79
CA SER A 217 9.28 3.72 4.73
C SER A 217 10.59 4.41 4.33
N LEU A 218 11.73 3.95 4.87
CA LEU A 218 13.06 4.42 4.47
C LEU A 218 13.32 4.19 2.98
N VAL A 219 13.00 2.98 2.48
CA VAL A 219 13.12 2.64 1.06
C VAL A 219 12.30 3.61 0.21
N LEU A 220 11.01 3.80 0.54
CA LEU A 220 10.14 4.69 -0.23
C LEU A 220 10.70 6.11 -0.28
N VAL A 221 11.09 6.66 0.88
CA VAL A 221 11.58 8.03 0.98
C VAL A 221 12.85 8.22 0.13
N GLN A 222 13.77 7.26 0.14
CA GLN A 222 14.97 7.28 -0.71
C GLN A 222 14.64 7.12 -2.20
N GLN A 223 13.71 6.23 -2.56
CA GLN A 223 13.22 6.07 -3.93
C GLN A 223 12.60 7.37 -4.46
N LEU A 224 11.74 8.01 -3.66
CA LEU A 224 11.13 9.29 -3.98
C LEU A 224 12.17 10.39 -4.14
N SER A 225 13.12 10.54 -3.21
CA SER A 225 14.17 11.56 -3.33
C SER A 225 14.98 11.41 -4.60
N HIS A 226 15.34 10.18 -4.97
CA HIS A 226 16.04 9.91 -6.22
C HIS A 226 15.20 10.34 -7.44
N ILE A 227 13.92 9.95 -7.47
CA ILE A 227 13.00 10.30 -8.57
C ILE A 227 12.79 11.81 -8.67
N LEU A 228 12.52 12.46 -7.54
CA LEU A 228 12.27 13.89 -7.45
C LEU A 228 13.50 14.72 -7.82
N GLY A 229 14.69 14.33 -7.35
CA GLY A 229 15.95 14.96 -7.72
C GLY A 229 16.23 14.91 -9.23
N LYS A 230 16.03 13.74 -9.86
CA LYS A 230 16.16 13.58 -11.31
C LYS A 230 15.11 14.37 -12.10
N LYS A 231 13.87 14.46 -11.60
CA LYS A 231 12.80 15.26 -12.19
C LYS A 231 12.90 16.76 -11.87
N ARG A 232 13.86 17.18 -11.02
CA ARG A 232 14.01 18.55 -10.49
C ARG A 232 12.74 19.07 -9.82
N LEU A 233 12.03 18.19 -9.12
CA LEU A 233 10.83 18.52 -8.35
C LEU A 233 11.19 18.65 -6.86
N PRO A 234 10.92 19.79 -6.20
CA PRO A 234 11.17 19.95 -4.78
C PRO A 234 10.09 19.24 -3.94
N TRP A 235 10.48 18.76 -2.75
CA TRP A 235 9.56 18.14 -1.79
C TRP A 235 8.38 19.04 -1.39
N SER A 236 8.58 20.36 -1.36
CA SER A 236 7.52 21.33 -1.06
C SER A 236 6.39 21.37 -2.09
N GLN A 237 6.60 20.80 -3.29
CA GLN A 237 5.59 20.69 -4.33
C GLN A 237 4.93 19.30 -4.36
N MET A 238 5.26 18.40 -3.43
CA MET A 238 4.63 17.08 -3.36
C MET A 238 3.40 17.09 -2.46
N ASP A 239 2.28 16.64 -3.00
CA ASP A 239 1.06 16.33 -2.24
C ASP A 239 0.89 14.80 -2.11
N PHE A 240 0.62 14.33 -0.90
CA PHE A 240 0.33 12.92 -0.63
C PHE A 240 -1.18 12.64 -0.54
N GLY A 241 -2.01 13.66 -0.73
CA GLY A 241 -3.45 13.53 -0.87
C GLY A 241 -3.88 12.92 -2.21
N PRO A 242 -5.19 12.64 -2.36
CA PRO A 242 -5.74 12.11 -3.60
C PRO A 242 -5.66 13.13 -4.75
N PRO A 243 -5.73 12.70 -6.02
CA PRO A 243 -5.76 13.59 -7.17
C PRO A 243 -6.92 14.60 -7.07
N ARG A 244 -6.64 15.88 -7.38
CA ARG A 244 -7.63 16.98 -7.34
C ARG A 244 -7.68 17.71 -8.68
N LYS A 245 -8.79 18.41 -8.94
CA LYS A 245 -8.88 19.31 -10.11
C LYS A 245 -7.93 20.49 -9.90
N ARG A 246 -6.92 20.59 -10.76
CA ARG A 246 -5.92 21.65 -10.71
C ARG A 246 -6.50 23.00 -11.12
N SER A 247 -6.12 24.06 -10.42
CA SER A 247 -6.21 25.44 -10.93
C SER A 247 -4.96 25.78 -11.75
N SER A 248 -4.99 26.88 -12.50
CA SER A 248 -3.82 27.36 -13.25
C SER A 248 -2.60 27.66 -12.38
N ASP A 249 -2.83 27.92 -11.09
CA ASP A 249 -1.81 28.40 -10.15
C ASP A 249 -1.29 27.27 -9.24
N ASP A 250 -1.83 26.06 -9.37
CA ASP A 250 -1.43 24.91 -8.57
C ASP A 250 -0.12 24.30 -9.06
N VAL A 251 0.96 24.64 -8.37
CA VAL A 251 2.31 24.14 -8.61
C VAL A 251 2.58 22.77 -7.97
N THR A 252 1.64 22.24 -7.17
CA THR A 252 1.81 20.96 -6.50
C THR A 252 1.56 19.78 -7.44
N ARG A 253 2.10 18.61 -7.09
CA ARG A 253 1.85 17.34 -7.78
C ARG A 253 1.54 16.27 -6.78
N CYS A 254 0.45 15.54 -6.99
CA CYS A 254 0.14 14.42 -6.14
C CYS A 254 1.05 13.23 -6.46
N LEU A 255 1.12 12.28 -5.52
CA LEU A 255 1.91 11.07 -5.68
C LEU A 255 1.52 10.28 -6.93
N ALA A 256 0.21 10.23 -7.24
CA ALA A 256 -0.30 9.52 -8.40
C ALA A 256 0.06 10.15 -9.74
N GLU A 257 0.15 11.47 -9.81
CA GLU A 257 0.64 12.16 -11.01
C GLU A 257 2.16 11.99 -11.19
N THR A 258 2.89 11.83 -10.08
CA THR A 258 4.34 11.66 -10.10
C THR A 258 4.74 10.22 -10.46
N LEU A 259 3.94 9.23 -10.03
CA LEU A 259 4.18 7.79 -10.18
C LEU A 259 2.99 7.05 -10.87
N PRO A 260 2.54 7.48 -12.06
CA PRO A 260 1.31 6.95 -12.68
C PRO A 260 1.41 5.47 -13.07
N LEU A 261 2.63 4.97 -13.29
CA LEU A 261 2.89 3.56 -13.61
C LEU A 261 3.17 2.69 -12.37
N SER A 262 3.10 3.25 -11.16
CA SER A 262 3.41 2.53 -9.91
C SER A 262 2.29 2.61 -8.88
N MET A 263 1.47 3.67 -8.91
CA MET A 263 0.29 3.73 -8.04
C MET A 263 -0.66 2.56 -8.28
N ASN A 264 -1.15 2.01 -7.17
CA ASN A 264 -2.14 0.93 -7.16
C ASN A 264 -1.72 -0.29 -7.98
N ARG A 265 -0.41 -0.50 -8.14
CA ARG A 265 0.17 -1.68 -8.80
C ARG A 265 1.02 -2.43 -7.81
N ILE A 266 0.61 -3.67 -7.54
CA ILE A 266 1.21 -4.49 -6.48
C ILE A 266 1.93 -5.67 -7.11
N ARG A 267 3.11 -5.98 -6.60
CA ARG A 267 3.96 -7.05 -7.13
C ARG A 267 3.33 -8.42 -6.83
N LEU A 268 3.28 -9.29 -7.84
CA LEU A 268 2.82 -10.69 -7.70
C LEU A 268 3.95 -11.69 -7.91
N VAL A 269 4.32 -12.41 -6.84
CA VAL A 269 5.33 -13.48 -6.93
C VAL A 269 4.81 -14.63 -7.78
N ARG A 270 5.63 -15.10 -8.74
CA ARG A 270 5.34 -16.25 -9.62
C ARG A 270 4.11 -16.11 -10.55
N ALA A 271 3.63 -14.90 -10.80
CA ALA A 271 2.55 -14.64 -11.77
C ALA A 271 3.07 -13.99 -13.07
N GLN A 272 2.32 -14.14 -14.17
CA GLN A 272 2.57 -13.47 -15.45
C GLN A 272 1.29 -12.81 -15.98
N PRO A 273 1.22 -11.45 -16.04
CA PRO A 273 2.27 -10.51 -15.64
C PRO A 273 2.47 -10.53 -14.12
N ASN A 274 3.66 -10.13 -13.70
CA ASN A 274 4.11 -10.22 -12.31
C ASN A 274 3.61 -9.08 -11.41
N VAL A 275 2.45 -8.51 -11.77
CA VAL A 275 1.84 -7.33 -11.16
C VAL A 275 0.32 -7.42 -11.25
N VAL A 276 -0.38 -6.93 -10.23
CA VAL A 276 -1.82 -6.67 -10.26
C VAL A 276 -2.05 -5.17 -10.23
N ASN A 277 -2.88 -4.65 -11.15
CA ASN A 277 -3.36 -3.28 -11.08
C ASN A 277 -4.71 -3.23 -10.36
N LEU A 278 -4.74 -2.59 -9.20
CA LEU A 278 -5.93 -2.43 -8.40
C LEU A 278 -6.86 -1.35 -8.97
N SER A 279 -6.32 -0.32 -9.64
CA SER A 279 -7.06 0.86 -10.13
C SER A 279 -7.89 0.67 -11.41
N GLY A 280 -7.83 -0.49 -12.05
CA GLY A 280 -8.48 -0.73 -13.35
C GLY A 280 -9.18 -2.08 -13.45
N ARG A 281 -10.06 -2.22 -14.45
CA ARG A 281 -10.56 -3.54 -14.90
C ARG A 281 -9.38 -4.29 -15.53
N ASP A 282 -9.17 -5.56 -15.16
CA ASP A 282 -8.03 -6.36 -15.64
C ASP A 282 -7.89 -6.34 -17.17
N GLU A 283 -8.99 -6.42 -17.91
CA GLU A 283 -8.97 -6.44 -19.37
C GLU A 283 -8.45 -5.14 -19.99
N ALA A 284 -8.81 -3.98 -19.43
CA ALA A 284 -8.34 -2.69 -19.92
C ALA A 284 -6.85 -2.47 -19.57
N ASP A 285 -6.40 -2.95 -18.42
CA ASP A 285 -4.99 -2.82 -18.03
C ASP A 285 -4.07 -3.73 -18.83
N MET A 286 -4.51 -4.97 -19.07
CA MET A 286 -3.73 -5.96 -19.79
C MET A 286 -3.67 -5.71 -21.30
N SER A 287 -4.62 -4.95 -21.86
CA SER A 287 -4.56 -4.47 -23.25
C SER A 287 -3.30 -3.64 -23.56
N ARG A 288 -2.64 -3.12 -22.52
CA ARG A 288 -1.40 -2.34 -22.61
C ARG A 288 -0.13 -3.17 -22.47
N HIS A 289 -0.26 -4.48 -22.24
CA HIS A 289 0.86 -5.39 -22.03
C HIS A 289 1.13 -6.19 -23.30
N PHE A 290 2.37 -6.15 -23.75
CA PHE A 290 2.86 -6.88 -24.91
C PHE A 290 4.05 -7.73 -24.50
N LEU A 291 3.98 -9.03 -24.72
CA LEU A 291 5.12 -9.91 -24.53
C LEU A 291 6.06 -9.76 -25.72
N MET A 292 7.25 -9.24 -25.45
CA MET A 292 8.37 -9.18 -26.37
C MET A 292 9.30 -10.36 -26.05
N SER A 293 9.51 -11.26 -27.00
CA SER A 293 10.21 -12.54 -26.78
C SER A 293 11.22 -12.84 -27.87
N GLY A 294 12.32 -13.51 -27.54
CA GLY A 294 13.32 -13.98 -28.49
C GLY A 294 14.29 -12.90 -28.96
N TYR A 295 14.35 -11.75 -28.27
CA TYR A 295 15.39 -10.75 -28.55
C TYR A 295 16.77 -11.27 -28.09
N PRO A 296 17.87 -10.79 -28.69
CA PRO A 296 19.21 -11.24 -28.33
C PRO A 296 19.52 -11.04 -26.84
N PRO A 297 20.09 -12.03 -26.13
CA PRO A 297 20.45 -11.90 -24.70
C PRO A 297 21.48 -10.81 -24.40
N SER A 298 22.17 -10.31 -25.42
CA SER A 298 23.09 -9.18 -25.32
C SER A 298 22.38 -7.83 -25.20
N TRP A 299 21.08 -7.75 -25.52
CA TRP A 299 20.31 -6.52 -25.46
C TRP A 299 20.11 -6.07 -24.02
N LYS A 300 20.47 -4.81 -23.77
CA LYS A 300 20.26 -4.17 -22.47
C LYS A 300 18.97 -3.35 -22.52
N LYS A 301 18.54 -2.88 -21.35
CA LYS A 301 17.36 -2.01 -21.19
C LYS A 301 17.31 -0.87 -22.23
N TRP A 302 18.44 -0.23 -22.50
CA TRP A 302 18.49 0.90 -23.46
C TRP A 302 18.18 0.45 -24.89
N ASP A 303 18.65 -0.73 -25.30
CA ASP A 303 18.37 -1.29 -26.62
C ASP A 303 16.88 -1.57 -26.77
N LEU A 304 16.27 -2.18 -25.74
CA LEU A 304 14.82 -2.42 -25.68
C LEU A 304 14.01 -1.13 -25.72
N MET A 305 14.38 -0.11 -24.93
CA MET A 305 13.70 1.19 -24.92
C MET A 305 13.83 1.90 -26.27
N LYS A 306 14.98 1.76 -26.96
CA LYS A 306 15.23 2.39 -28.25
C LYS A 306 14.31 1.85 -29.35
N VAL A 307 13.97 0.56 -29.31
CA VAL A 307 12.99 -0.06 -30.23
C VAL A 307 11.66 0.68 -30.20
N TRP A 308 11.23 1.14 -29.03
CA TRP A 308 9.92 1.76 -28.84
C TRP A 308 9.94 3.29 -28.93
N SER A 309 11.11 3.92 -29.11
CA SER A 309 11.23 5.37 -29.27
C SER A 309 10.36 5.88 -30.43
N PRO A 310 9.61 6.99 -30.28
CA PRO A 310 9.64 7.96 -29.17
C PRO A 310 8.73 7.61 -27.98
N LEU A 311 8.09 6.44 -27.97
CA LEU A 311 7.22 6.03 -26.88
C LEU A 311 8.05 5.69 -25.63
N TRP A 312 7.52 6.10 -24.49
CA TRP A 312 8.07 5.73 -23.20
C TRP A 312 7.28 4.55 -22.64
N VAL A 313 7.88 3.37 -22.70
CA VAL A 313 7.28 2.11 -22.24
C VAL A 313 7.85 1.68 -20.89
N GLY A 314 7.04 0.98 -20.10
CA GLY A 314 7.53 0.19 -18.96
C GLY A 314 8.06 -1.16 -19.45
N LEU A 315 9.06 -1.71 -18.77
CA LEU A 315 9.60 -3.05 -19.04
C LEU A 315 9.51 -3.89 -17.77
N SER A 316 8.95 -5.09 -17.87
CA SER A 316 8.98 -6.10 -16.80
C SER A 316 9.62 -7.39 -17.34
N TYR A 317 10.83 -7.68 -16.88
CA TYR A 317 11.62 -8.82 -17.38
C TYR A 317 11.07 -10.15 -16.89
N ILE A 318 11.09 -11.15 -17.78
CA ILE A 318 10.74 -12.53 -17.48
C ILE A 318 12.03 -13.36 -17.42
N ASP A 319 12.87 -13.25 -18.46
CA ASP A 319 14.18 -13.88 -18.59
C ASP A 319 15.13 -13.02 -19.46
N ASP A 320 16.32 -13.55 -19.79
CA ASP A 320 17.36 -12.85 -20.56
C ASP A 320 16.96 -12.51 -22.00
N SER A 321 15.87 -13.10 -22.50
CA SER A 321 15.40 -12.99 -23.90
C SER A 321 13.91 -12.66 -24.01
N SER A 322 13.21 -12.43 -22.88
CA SER A 322 11.80 -12.09 -22.88
C SER A 322 11.40 -11.11 -21.78
N CYS A 323 10.51 -10.16 -22.14
CA CYS A 323 9.95 -9.18 -21.22
C CYS A 323 8.56 -8.72 -21.63
N TRP A 324 7.80 -8.22 -20.67
CA TRP A 324 6.59 -7.47 -20.91
C TRP A 324 6.93 -6.01 -21.21
N VAL A 325 6.45 -5.52 -22.34
CA VAL A 325 6.43 -4.11 -22.73
C VAL A 325 5.08 -3.53 -22.35
N ILE A 326 5.08 -2.48 -21.52
CA ILE A 326 3.88 -1.91 -20.89
C ILE A 326 3.67 -0.48 -21.39
N ALA A 327 2.56 -0.24 -22.09
CA ALA A 327 2.21 1.09 -22.57
C ALA A 327 1.70 2.02 -21.45
N ARG A 328 2.01 3.32 -21.54
CA ARG A 328 1.54 4.32 -20.56
C ARG A 328 0.04 4.57 -20.62
N ASN A 329 -0.54 4.52 -21.82
CA ASN A 329 -1.97 4.74 -22.07
C ASN A 329 -2.39 3.93 -23.32
N GLU A 330 -3.68 3.96 -23.66
CA GLU A 330 -4.23 3.22 -24.81
C GLU A 330 -3.70 3.72 -26.16
N ALA A 331 -3.42 5.02 -26.29
CA ALA A 331 -2.85 5.56 -27.53
C ALA A 331 -1.43 5.03 -27.75
N ASP A 332 -0.62 4.95 -26.70
CA ASP A 332 0.72 4.36 -26.74
C ASP A 332 0.65 2.85 -27.04
N ALA A 333 -0.34 2.13 -26.49
CA ALA A 333 -0.54 0.71 -26.80
C ALA A 333 -0.83 0.49 -28.30
N ALA A 334 -1.69 1.33 -28.89
CA ALA A 334 -1.96 1.29 -30.32
C ALA A 334 -0.70 1.64 -31.17
N ASN A 335 0.14 2.55 -30.67
CA ASN A 335 1.37 2.94 -31.36
C ASN A 335 2.46 1.85 -31.29
N ILE A 336 2.56 1.09 -30.20
CA ILE A 336 3.48 -0.07 -30.09
C ILE A 336 3.22 -1.07 -31.22
N GLN A 337 1.97 -1.45 -31.43
CA GLN A 337 1.61 -2.38 -32.51
C GLN A 337 1.97 -1.82 -33.90
N LYS A 338 1.76 -0.52 -34.12
CA LYS A 338 2.13 0.15 -35.38
C LYS A 338 3.65 0.14 -35.59
N ILE A 339 4.42 0.49 -34.57
CA ILE A 339 5.90 0.46 -34.62
C ILE A 339 6.37 -0.94 -34.99
N PHE A 340 5.87 -1.97 -34.30
CA PHE A 340 6.28 -3.35 -34.58
C PHE A 340 5.99 -3.78 -36.02
N ARG A 341 4.83 -3.41 -36.58
CA ARG A 341 4.48 -3.69 -37.98
C ARG A 341 5.34 -2.94 -39.00
N MET A 342 5.99 -1.85 -38.59
CA MET A 342 6.87 -1.05 -39.46
C MET A 342 8.32 -1.53 -39.42
N ILE A 343 8.70 -2.40 -38.48
CA ILE A 343 10.06 -2.97 -38.42
C ILE A 343 10.19 -4.05 -39.50
N GLU A 344 11.12 -3.84 -40.43
CA GLU A 344 11.52 -4.86 -41.39
C GLU A 344 12.37 -5.93 -40.69
N ASP A 345 11.99 -7.20 -40.80
CA ASP A 345 12.65 -8.37 -40.22
C ASP A 345 12.96 -8.25 -38.71
N PRO A 346 11.93 -8.28 -37.84
CA PRO A 346 12.13 -8.09 -36.41
C PRO A 346 12.92 -9.26 -35.81
N GLN A 347 14.03 -8.96 -35.13
CA GLN A 347 14.85 -9.93 -34.37
C GLN A 347 14.16 -10.46 -33.09
N PHE A 348 12.85 -10.21 -32.93
CA PHE A 348 12.07 -10.60 -31.77
C PHE A 348 10.60 -10.78 -32.16
N GLY A 349 9.89 -11.63 -31.43
CA GLY A 349 8.44 -11.73 -31.50
C GLY A 349 7.77 -10.73 -30.57
N LEU A 350 6.63 -10.19 -30.99
CA LEU A 350 5.74 -9.41 -30.15
C LEU A 350 4.36 -10.07 -30.17
N CYS A 351 3.75 -10.27 -29.00
CA CYS A 351 2.35 -10.64 -28.91
C CYS A 351 1.65 -9.84 -27.81
N SER A 352 0.37 -9.52 -28.03
CA SER A 352 -0.49 -8.94 -27.03
C SER A 352 -0.76 -9.91 -25.90
N TYR A 353 -1.20 -9.39 -24.75
CA TYR A 353 -1.57 -10.24 -23.61
C TYR A 353 -2.67 -11.26 -23.94
N ASP A 354 -3.66 -10.89 -24.75
CA ASP A 354 -4.74 -11.81 -25.12
C ASP A 354 -4.24 -12.95 -26.02
N GLU A 355 -3.34 -12.65 -26.97
CA GLU A 355 -2.67 -13.67 -27.78
C GLU A 355 -1.80 -14.59 -26.92
N TYR A 356 -1.11 -14.05 -25.90
CA TYR A 356 -0.36 -14.83 -24.94
C TYR A 356 -1.24 -15.79 -24.14
N LYS A 357 -2.37 -15.31 -23.59
CA LYS A 357 -3.35 -16.15 -22.90
C LYS A 357 -3.88 -17.26 -23.80
N ALA A 358 -4.22 -16.95 -25.04
CA ALA A 358 -4.71 -17.95 -26.00
C ALA A 358 -3.66 -19.03 -26.29
N LYS A 359 -2.38 -18.64 -26.42
CA LYS A 359 -1.26 -19.58 -26.59
C LYS A 359 -1.07 -20.46 -25.35
N GLN A 360 -1.12 -19.89 -24.15
CA GLN A 360 -1.03 -20.66 -22.90
C GLN A 360 -2.17 -21.67 -22.76
N ALA A 361 -3.41 -21.26 -23.01
CA ALA A 361 -4.56 -22.15 -22.94
C ALA A 361 -4.42 -23.33 -23.93
N SER A 362 -3.90 -23.06 -25.13
CA SER A 362 -3.62 -24.10 -26.13
C SER A 362 -2.51 -25.06 -25.69
N ALA A 363 -1.46 -24.56 -25.03
CA ALA A 363 -0.34 -25.37 -24.54
C ALA A 363 -0.69 -26.24 -23.32
N ILE A 364 -1.67 -25.83 -22.51
CA ILE A 364 -2.18 -26.63 -21.38
C ILE A 364 -3.15 -27.72 -21.88
N ALA A 365 -3.83 -27.48 -23.00
CA ALA A 365 -4.75 -28.43 -23.61
C ALA A 365 -4.08 -29.51 -24.47
N SER A 366 -2.81 -29.34 -24.82
CA SER A 366 -1.94 -30.30 -25.54
C SER A 366 -1.07 -31.10 -24.58
#